data_AF-A0A3R7LPA0-F1
#
_entry.id   AF-A0A3R7LPA0-F1
#
_cell.length_a   1.000
_cell.length_b   1.000
_cell.length_c   1.000
_cell.angle_alpha   90.00
_cell.angle_beta   90.00
_cell.angle_gamma   90.00
#
_symmetry.space_group_name_H-M   'P 1'
#
loop_
_entity.id
_entity.type
_entity.pdbx_description
1 polymer ?
#
loop_
_entity_poly.entity_id
_entity_poly.type
_entity_poly.pdbx_seq_one_letter_code
_entity_poly.pdbx_strand_id
1 'polypeptide(L)'
;MAAAPTARRSCVPQEWAHAVNSLAALHAAADRLLSATEQHPIGLEVDVRVAPNDAAMVPLLHHDPIAAAEAAACVTLAAWLEELADIVASRLGRLGVVKLDFKDPSAAAAAHALIAQTSALYGELSAKFLFWWNADILAVGPRDTTRQPADHLSFTALPEAELHALIYAFVSHFGFGLSFGWRLPNAFAAYAATDVLRMRQFLRRLAAYTVEDAGGGVSVGEARLRPACVTFAVRHSAVFAAEATAGHEALWQSLDGLLDEARRLFTTANNAPPCFLSFWRGRGERLTGEEVGLARARFPTCTVDAN
;
A
#
# COMPACT_ATOMS: atom_id res chain seq x y z
N MET A 1 10.62 -39.09 -7.82
CA MET A 1 9.45 -38.28 -7.40
C MET A 1 9.96 -36.94 -6.90
N ALA A 2 9.81 -35.88 -7.69
CA ALA A 2 10.06 -34.53 -7.19
C ALA A 2 8.94 -34.17 -6.21
N ALA A 3 9.30 -33.71 -5.02
CA ALA A 3 8.33 -33.19 -4.06
C ALA A 3 7.57 -32.04 -4.74
N ALA A 4 6.23 -32.10 -4.69
CA ALA A 4 5.40 -30.97 -5.09
C ALA A 4 5.87 -29.73 -4.30
N PRO A 5 6.03 -28.56 -4.94
CA PRO A 5 6.41 -27.36 -4.21
C PRO A 5 5.34 -27.11 -3.15
N THR A 6 5.73 -27.14 -1.88
CA THR A 6 4.90 -26.66 -0.78
C THR A 6 4.40 -25.28 -1.17
N ALA A 7 3.08 -25.14 -1.36
CA ALA A 7 2.46 -23.88 -1.72
C ALA A 7 3.01 -22.79 -0.78
N ARG A 8 3.79 -21.86 -1.34
CA ARG A 8 4.30 -20.73 -0.56
C ARG A 8 3.07 -20.06 0.06
N ARG A 9 3.03 -19.97 1.39
CA ARG A 9 2.02 -19.20 2.12
C ARG A 9 2.01 -17.80 1.53
N SER A 10 1.02 -17.50 0.69
CA SER A 10 0.87 -16.16 0.15
C SER A 10 0.29 -15.32 1.27
N CYS A 11 1.11 -14.51 1.92
CA CYS A 11 0.60 -13.46 2.82
C CYS A 11 -0.06 -12.30 2.05
N VAL A 12 -0.22 -12.45 0.74
CA VAL A 12 -0.82 -11.48 -0.17
C VAL A 12 -2.24 -11.93 -0.49
N PRO A 13 -3.26 -11.09 -0.23
CA PRO A 13 -4.62 -11.35 -0.64
C PRO A 13 -4.76 -11.37 -2.16
N GLN A 14 -5.47 -12.38 -2.65
CA GLN A 14 -5.89 -12.44 -4.05
C GLN A 14 -7.16 -11.61 -4.29
N GLU A 15 -7.93 -11.37 -3.23
CA GLU A 15 -9.16 -10.60 -3.25
C GLU A 15 -9.10 -9.47 -2.24
N TRP A 16 -9.67 -8.34 -2.62
CA TRP A 16 -9.75 -7.13 -1.80
C TRP A 16 -11.20 -6.68 -1.69
N ALA A 17 -11.62 -6.33 -0.47
CA ALA A 17 -12.75 -5.45 -0.25
C ALA A 17 -12.23 -4.02 -0.30
N HIS A 18 -12.64 -3.27 -1.32
CA HIS A 18 -12.19 -1.91 -1.57
C HIS A 18 -13.08 -0.90 -0.86
N ALA A 19 -12.50 0.24 -0.48
CA ALA A 19 -13.16 1.38 0.13
C ALA A 19 -14.09 0.99 1.29
N VAL A 20 -13.58 0.19 2.24
CA VAL A 20 -14.30 -0.27 3.43
C VAL A 20 -14.39 0.85 4.49
N ASN A 21 -14.79 2.03 4.06
CA ASN A 21 -14.71 3.29 4.82
C ASN A 21 -15.87 3.50 5.81
N SER A 22 -16.75 2.50 5.95
CA SER A 22 -17.89 2.56 6.88
C SER A 22 -18.01 1.25 7.65
N LEU A 23 -18.63 1.31 8.84
CA LEU A 23 -18.93 0.11 9.62
C LEU A 23 -19.88 -0.83 8.86
N ALA A 24 -20.82 -0.28 8.10
CA ALA A 24 -21.71 -1.09 7.26
C ALA A 24 -20.93 -1.86 6.18
N ALA A 25 -19.95 -1.22 5.52
CA ALA A 25 -19.07 -1.90 4.57
C ALA A 25 -18.18 -2.96 5.25
N LEU A 26 -17.69 -2.68 6.47
CA LEU A 26 -16.93 -3.65 7.25
C LEU A 26 -17.77 -4.88 7.62
N HIS A 27 -19.00 -4.67 8.09
CA HIS A 27 -19.95 -5.75 8.36
C HIS A 27 -20.31 -6.54 7.10
N ALA A 28 -20.47 -5.87 5.95
CA ALA A 28 -20.68 -6.56 4.68
C ALA A 28 -19.48 -7.45 4.28
N ALA A 29 -18.27 -7.14 4.76
CA ALA A 29 -17.08 -7.97 4.59
C ALA A 29 -16.90 -9.03 5.69
N ALA A 30 -17.68 -8.99 6.78
CA ALA A 30 -17.47 -9.83 7.96
C ALA A 30 -17.56 -11.34 7.65
N ASP A 31 -18.56 -11.78 6.89
CA ASP A 31 -18.69 -13.20 6.53
C ASP A 31 -17.48 -13.72 5.76
N ARG A 32 -16.90 -12.87 4.90
CA ARG A 32 -15.68 -13.20 4.19
C ARG A 32 -14.50 -13.26 5.17
N LEU A 33 -14.34 -12.28 6.06
CA LEU A 33 -13.29 -12.28 7.08
C LEU A 33 -13.35 -13.51 7.99
N LEU A 34 -14.55 -13.95 8.36
CA LEU A 34 -14.80 -15.15 9.17
C LEU A 34 -14.56 -16.46 8.41
N SER A 35 -14.47 -16.43 7.08
CA SER A 35 -14.06 -17.58 6.27
C SER A 35 -12.60 -17.53 5.83
N ALA A 36 -11.90 -16.42 6.09
CA ALA A 36 -10.50 -16.24 5.73
C ALA A 36 -9.56 -17.18 6.50
N THR A 37 -8.44 -17.51 5.86
CA THR A 37 -7.39 -18.42 6.38
C THR A 37 -6.01 -17.93 5.98
N GLU A 38 -4.95 -18.48 6.58
CA GLU A 38 -3.58 -18.14 6.19
C GLU A 38 -3.27 -18.49 4.73
N GLN A 39 -3.96 -19.49 4.16
CA GLN A 39 -3.80 -19.89 2.76
C GLN A 39 -4.61 -19.00 1.79
N HIS A 40 -5.71 -18.42 2.28
CA HIS A 40 -6.61 -17.57 1.50
C HIS A 40 -6.91 -16.30 2.31
N PRO A 41 -5.91 -15.41 2.48
CA PRO A 41 -6.10 -14.18 3.22
C PRO A 41 -6.99 -13.21 2.44
N ILE A 42 -7.74 -12.39 3.18
CA ILE A 42 -8.56 -11.32 2.60
C ILE A 42 -7.87 -9.98 2.77
N GLY A 43 -7.95 -9.15 1.73
CA GLY A 43 -7.53 -7.77 1.78
C GLY A 43 -8.70 -6.87 2.16
N LEU A 44 -8.52 -6.02 3.16
CA LEU A 44 -9.38 -4.87 3.42
C LEU A 44 -8.61 -3.62 3.05
N GLU A 45 -9.23 -2.73 2.28
CA GLU A 45 -8.65 -1.44 1.94
C GLU A 45 -9.55 -0.32 2.47
N VAL A 46 -8.93 0.63 3.17
CA VAL A 46 -9.61 1.78 3.76
C VAL A 46 -8.86 3.06 3.43
N ASP A 47 -9.59 4.08 3.06
CA ASP A 47 -9.07 5.39 2.72
C ASP A 47 -8.99 6.25 3.98
N VAL A 48 -7.81 6.72 4.35
CA VAL A 48 -7.59 7.50 5.58
C VAL A 48 -7.30 8.96 5.22
N ARG A 49 -8.06 9.85 5.85
CA ARG A 49 -7.95 11.31 5.75
C ARG A 49 -7.97 11.95 7.13
N VAL A 50 -7.64 13.23 7.18
CA VAL A 50 -7.98 14.13 8.29
C VAL A 50 -8.84 15.26 7.75
N ALA A 51 -9.78 15.75 8.56
CA ALA A 51 -10.60 16.89 8.15
C ALA A 51 -9.74 18.16 8.09
N PRO A 52 -9.98 19.06 7.11
CA PRO A 52 -9.25 20.31 7.02
C PRO A 52 -9.52 21.18 8.25
N ASN A 53 -8.45 21.72 8.85
CA ASN A 53 -8.47 22.58 10.05
C ASN A 53 -8.97 21.90 11.34
N ASP A 54 -9.05 20.57 11.39
CA ASP A 54 -9.30 19.87 12.64
C ASP A 54 -8.06 19.92 13.54
N ALA A 55 -8.12 20.70 14.63
CA ALA A 55 -7.02 20.81 15.58
C ALA A 55 -6.71 19.47 16.28
N ALA A 56 -7.69 18.57 16.38
CA ALA A 56 -7.50 17.24 16.94
C ALA A 56 -6.87 16.26 15.95
N MET A 57 -6.85 16.60 14.65
CA MET A 57 -6.29 15.78 13.57
C MET A 57 -6.81 14.34 13.62
N VAL A 58 -8.10 14.15 13.81
CA VAL A 58 -8.67 12.80 13.96
C VAL A 58 -8.59 12.05 12.62
N PRO A 59 -8.03 10.83 12.57
CA PRO A 59 -8.05 10.02 11.35
C PRO A 59 -9.47 9.53 11.06
N LEU A 60 -9.99 9.92 9.89
CA LEU A 60 -11.32 9.61 9.39
C LEU A 60 -11.23 8.72 8.14
N LEU A 61 -12.20 7.84 7.97
CA LEU A 61 -12.31 6.97 6.81
C LEU A 61 -13.13 7.63 5.71
N HIS A 62 -12.47 8.08 4.65
CA HIS A 62 -13.12 8.75 3.53
C HIS A 62 -12.21 8.83 2.30
N HIS A 63 -12.72 8.46 1.12
CA HIS A 63 -11.94 8.48 -0.12
C HIS A 63 -11.72 9.92 -0.64
N ASP A 64 -12.79 10.68 -0.81
CA ASP A 64 -12.76 12.01 -1.42
C ASP A 64 -12.38 13.09 -0.38
N PRO A 65 -11.95 14.30 -0.79
CA PRO A 65 -11.72 15.40 0.15
C PRO A 65 -12.96 15.64 1.04
N ILE A 66 -12.75 15.75 2.36
CA ILE A 66 -13.83 15.90 3.33
C ILE A 66 -14.21 17.38 3.44
N ALA A 67 -15.49 17.71 3.19
CA ALA A 67 -15.99 19.03 3.56
C ALA A 67 -16.14 19.13 5.09
N ALA A 68 -15.88 20.30 5.68
CA ALA A 68 -15.93 20.46 7.14
C ALA A 68 -17.26 20.00 7.78
N ALA A 69 -18.38 20.16 7.06
CA ALA A 69 -19.70 19.72 7.52
C ALA A 69 -19.90 18.19 7.51
N GLU A 70 -19.09 17.45 6.74
CA GLU A 70 -19.21 16.00 6.53
C GLU A 70 -18.29 15.21 7.48
N ALA A 71 -17.30 15.86 8.08
CA ALA A 71 -16.32 15.22 8.96
C ALA A 71 -16.98 14.46 10.12
N ALA A 72 -18.04 15.02 10.72
CA ALA A 72 -18.75 14.39 11.84
C ALA A 72 -19.55 13.14 11.44
N ALA A 73 -19.84 12.96 10.15
CA ALA A 73 -20.53 11.77 9.63
C ALA A 73 -19.56 10.67 9.19
N CYS A 74 -18.26 10.96 9.12
CA CYS A 74 -17.24 9.98 8.76
C CYS A 74 -16.94 9.06 9.94
N VAL A 75 -16.67 7.78 9.63
CA VAL A 75 -16.21 6.82 10.64
C VAL A 75 -14.76 7.14 10.99
N THR A 76 -14.41 7.13 12.28
CA THR A 76 -13.01 7.29 12.70
C THR A 76 -12.25 5.99 12.48
N LEU A 77 -10.94 6.07 12.20
CA LEU A 77 -10.10 4.88 12.10
C LEU A 77 -10.11 4.09 13.42
N ALA A 78 -10.17 4.76 14.57
CA ALA A 78 -10.24 4.12 15.88
C ALA A 78 -11.49 3.23 16.01
N ALA A 79 -12.68 3.78 15.75
CA ALA A 79 -13.93 3.03 15.84
C ALA A 79 -13.97 1.86 14.85
N TRP A 80 -13.40 2.05 13.65
CA TRP A 80 -13.30 0.97 12.68
C TRP A 80 -12.37 -0.16 13.11
N LEU A 81 -11.22 0.16 13.74
CA LEU A 81 -10.29 -0.85 14.28
C LEU A 81 -10.90 -1.61 15.46
N GLU A 82 -11.63 -0.93 16.33
CA GLU A 82 -12.39 -1.56 17.44
C GLU A 82 -13.43 -2.53 16.89
N GLU A 83 -14.27 -2.09 15.94
CA GLU A 83 -15.27 -2.96 15.31
C GLU A 83 -14.62 -4.15 14.57
N LEU A 84 -13.51 -3.92 13.87
CA LEU A 84 -12.76 -5.00 13.23
C LEU A 84 -12.30 -6.03 14.28
N ALA A 85 -11.76 -5.57 15.41
CA ALA A 85 -11.30 -6.45 16.48
C ALA A 85 -12.46 -7.28 17.04
N ASP A 86 -13.62 -6.67 17.27
CA ASP A 86 -14.83 -7.35 17.74
C ASP A 86 -15.31 -8.43 16.76
N ILE A 87 -15.37 -8.10 15.46
CA ILE A 87 -15.74 -9.06 14.40
C ILE A 87 -14.82 -10.29 14.41
N VAL A 88 -13.51 -10.09 14.64
CA VAL A 88 -12.53 -11.18 14.57
C VAL A 88 -12.08 -11.70 15.94
N ALA A 89 -12.71 -11.30 17.05
CA ALA A 89 -12.24 -11.58 18.40
C ALA A 89 -12.06 -13.09 18.68
N SER A 90 -12.98 -13.91 18.17
CA SER A 90 -12.97 -15.37 18.33
C SER A 90 -12.03 -16.11 17.37
N ARG A 91 -11.41 -15.40 16.42
CA ARG A 91 -10.61 -15.99 15.35
C ARG A 91 -9.16 -16.13 15.77
N LEU A 92 -8.57 -17.25 15.36
CA LEU A 92 -7.15 -17.55 15.55
C LEU A 92 -6.41 -17.54 14.22
N GLY A 93 -5.13 -17.19 14.27
CA GLY A 93 -4.24 -17.20 13.11
C GLY A 93 -4.39 -15.98 12.21
N ARG A 94 -3.59 -15.98 11.13
CA ARG A 94 -3.60 -14.90 10.13
C ARG A 94 -4.85 -14.98 9.27
N LEU A 95 -5.63 -13.90 9.24
CA LEU A 95 -6.86 -13.77 8.46
C LEU A 95 -6.66 -12.96 7.18
N GLY A 96 -5.77 -11.97 7.21
CA GLY A 96 -5.73 -11.05 6.09
C GLY A 96 -4.68 -9.97 6.15
N VAL A 97 -4.96 -8.95 5.35
CA VAL A 97 -4.19 -7.71 5.25
C VAL A 97 -5.15 -6.54 5.34
N VAL A 98 -4.79 -5.52 6.11
CA VAL A 98 -5.46 -4.22 6.12
C VAL A 98 -4.54 -3.21 5.45
N LYS A 99 -4.92 -2.71 4.27
CA LYS A 99 -4.23 -1.64 3.57
C LYS A 99 -4.85 -0.30 4.00
N LEU A 100 -4.07 0.51 4.70
CA LEU A 100 -4.43 1.89 5.02
C LEU A 100 -3.97 2.78 3.87
N ASP A 101 -4.90 3.23 3.04
CA ASP A 101 -4.65 4.15 1.92
C ASP A 101 -4.71 5.60 2.39
N PHE A 102 -3.55 6.13 2.79
CA PHE A 102 -3.41 7.50 3.25
C PHE A 102 -3.50 8.46 2.07
N LYS A 103 -4.49 9.36 2.11
CA LYS A 103 -4.70 10.32 1.03
C LYS A 103 -3.82 11.56 1.13
N ASP A 104 -3.26 11.81 2.30
CA ASP A 104 -2.35 12.91 2.57
C ASP A 104 -1.38 12.60 3.73
N PRO A 105 -0.26 13.32 3.84
CA PRO A 105 0.73 13.11 4.91
C PRO A 105 0.19 13.26 6.33
N SER A 106 -0.73 14.19 6.53
CA SER A 106 -1.29 14.48 7.84
C SER A 106 -2.15 13.32 8.34
N ALA A 107 -2.89 12.66 7.45
CA ALA A 107 -3.63 11.44 7.74
C ALA A 107 -2.71 10.30 8.18
N ALA A 108 -1.56 10.12 7.52
CA ALA A 108 -0.57 9.14 7.95
C ALA A 108 0.04 9.51 9.31
N ALA A 109 0.45 10.77 9.54
CA ALA A 109 0.99 11.17 10.83
C ALA A 109 -0.01 10.97 11.98
N ALA A 110 -1.28 11.31 11.76
CA ALA A 110 -2.34 11.14 12.74
C ALA A 110 -2.64 9.65 13.01
N ALA A 111 -2.69 8.81 11.97
CA ALA A 111 -2.88 7.38 12.14
C ALA A 111 -1.70 6.73 12.88
N HIS A 112 -0.46 7.15 12.62
CA HIS A 112 0.71 6.70 13.39
C HIS A 112 0.54 7.02 14.88
N ALA A 113 0.16 8.25 15.20
CA ALA A 113 -0.06 8.67 16.59
C ALA A 113 -1.18 7.86 17.26
N LEU A 114 -2.29 7.62 16.54
CA LEU A 114 -3.38 6.77 17.02
C LEU A 114 -2.87 5.35 17.33
N ILE A 115 -2.19 4.69 16.39
CA ILE A 115 -1.68 3.31 16.54
C ILE A 115 -0.68 3.23 17.69
N ALA A 116 0.17 4.24 17.88
CA ALA A 116 1.08 4.32 19.02
C ALA A 116 0.32 4.34 20.36
N GLN A 117 -0.77 5.12 20.43
CA GLN A 117 -1.61 5.24 21.62
C GLN A 117 -2.44 3.98 21.88
N THR A 118 -2.86 3.28 20.82
CA THR A 118 -3.69 2.06 20.88
C THR A 118 -2.89 0.78 20.68
N SER A 119 -1.63 0.76 21.13
CA SER A 119 -0.68 -0.35 20.89
C SER A 119 -1.19 -1.74 21.30
N ALA A 120 -2.05 -1.85 22.31
CA ALA A 120 -2.67 -3.12 22.71
C ALA A 120 -3.67 -3.64 21.66
N LEU A 121 -4.58 -2.79 21.19
CA LEU A 121 -5.52 -3.09 20.12
C LEU A 121 -4.78 -3.41 18.82
N TYR A 122 -3.76 -2.62 18.49
CA TYR A 122 -2.88 -2.89 17.36
C TYR A 122 -2.17 -4.24 17.50
N GLY A 123 -1.65 -4.57 18.68
CA GLY A 123 -1.00 -5.85 18.96
C GLY A 123 -1.93 -7.03 18.71
N GLU A 124 -3.20 -6.92 19.13
CA GLU A 124 -4.20 -7.93 18.87
C GLU A 124 -4.50 -8.08 17.37
N LEU A 125 -4.78 -6.96 16.70
CA LEU A 125 -5.12 -6.97 15.28
C LEU A 125 -3.91 -7.40 14.43
N SER A 126 -2.69 -7.01 14.78
CA SER A 126 -1.46 -7.36 14.04
C SER A 126 -1.09 -8.84 14.16
N ALA A 127 -1.66 -9.58 15.12
CA ALA A 127 -1.61 -11.05 15.13
C ALA A 127 -2.51 -11.67 14.04
N LYS A 128 -3.61 -10.99 13.67
CA LYS A 128 -4.62 -11.46 12.72
C LYS A 128 -4.49 -10.84 11.32
N PHE A 129 -3.94 -9.63 11.21
CA PHE A 129 -3.78 -8.86 9.97
C PHE A 129 -2.38 -8.31 9.79
N LEU A 130 -1.83 -8.39 8.57
CA LEU A 130 -0.69 -7.53 8.23
C LEU A 130 -1.25 -6.16 7.89
N PHE A 131 -0.68 -5.11 8.48
CA PHE A 131 -1.06 -3.75 8.12
C PHE A 131 -0.12 -3.23 7.05
N TRP A 132 -0.67 -2.72 5.96
CA TRP A 132 0.12 -2.13 4.88
C TRP A 132 -0.15 -0.63 4.83
N TRP A 133 0.93 0.13 4.89
CA TRP A 133 0.92 1.55 4.59
C TRP A 133 0.79 1.69 3.08
N ASN A 134 -0.23 2.40 2.60
CA ASN A 134 -0.35 2.78 1.21
C ASN A 134 -0.42 4.29 1.09
N ALA A 135 0.37 4.85 0.18
CA ALA A 135 0.16 6.21 -0.28
C ALA A 135 0.61 6.36 -1.72
N ASP A 136 0.03 7.36 -2.38
CA ASP A 136 0.47 7.79 -3.71
C ASP A 136 1.80 8.53 -3.61
N ILE A 137 2.86 7.89 -4.08
CA ILE A 137 4.17 8.50 -4.28
C ILE A 137 4.36 8.85 -5.76
N LEU A 138 4.91 10.04 -6.02
CA LEU A 138 5.29 10.44 -7.38
C LEU A 138 6.69 9.92 -7.66
N ALA A 139 6.87 9.37 -8.86
CA ALA A 139 8.17 9.04 -9.40
C ALA A 139 8.90 10.36 -9.66
N VAL A 140 9.60 10.87 -8.64
CA VAL A 140 10.24 12.20 -8.61
C VAL A 140 10.94 12.48 -9.94
N GLY A 141 10.31 13.36 -10.71
CA GLY A 141 10.75 13.84 -12.02
C GLY A 141 10.23 15.27 -12.16
N PRO A 142 11.06 16.28 -12.51
CA PRO A 142 10.73 17.69 -12.30
C PRO A 142 9.65 18.30 -13.22
N ARG A 143 8.87 17.49 -13.96
CA ARG A 143 8.22 18.01 -15.20
C ARG A 143 6.76 17.70 -15.45
N ASP A 144 6.05 16.97 -14.58
CA ASP A 144 4.60 16.81 -14.74
C ASP A 144 3.83 17.57 -13.66
N THR A 145 4.00 18.88 -13.66
CA THR A 145 3.15 19.82 -12.94
C THR A 145 1.89 20.12 -13.76
N THR A 146 1.16 19.11 -14.22
CA THR A 146 -0.23 19.32 -14.61
C THR A 146 -0.99 19.65 -13.33
N ARG A 147 -1.21 20.96 -13.11
CA ARG A 147 -1.91 21.61 -11.98
C ARG A 147 -2.71 20.60 -11.14
N GLN A 148 -2.11 20.14 -10.04
CA GLN A 148 -2.94 19.75 -8.90
C GLN A 148 -3.69 21.02 -8.46
N PRO A 149 -4.98 20.91 -8.13
CA PRO A 149 -5.65 21.96 -7.37
C PRO A 149 -4.78 22.29 -6.16
N ALA A 150 -4.57 23.57 -5.86
CA ALA A 150 -3.70 24.05 -4.79
C ALA A 150 -4.06 23.49 -3.40
N ASP A 151 -5.22 22.85 -3.28
CA ASP A 151 -5.82 22.38 -2.03
C ASP A 151 -5.63 20.87 -1.77
N HIS A 152 -4.97 20.10 -2.66
CA HIS A 152 -4.72 18.68 -2.42
C HIS A 152 -3.34 18.45 -1.80
N LEU A 153 -3.30 18.30 -0.46
CA LEU A 153 -2.12 17.81 0.25
C LEU A 153 -1.82 16.39 -0.27
N SER A 154 -0.61 16.17 -0.76
CA SER A 154 -0.18 14.89 -1.33
C SER A 154 1.21 14.58 -0.82
N PHE A 155 1.55 13.30 -0.68
CA PHE A 155 2.90 12.87 -0.29
C PHE A 155 3.98 13.35 -1.26
N THR A 156 3.56 13.68 -2.47
CA THR A 156 4.39 14.22 -3.53
C THR A 156 4.82 15.67 -3.30
N ALA A 157 4.12 16.37 -2.40
CA ALA A 157 4.48 17.73 -1.97
C ALA A 157 5.51 17.71 -0.83
N LEU A 158 5.73 16.57 -0.17
CA LEU A 158 6.75 16.46 0.86
C LEU A 158 8.15 16.38 0.25
N PRO A 159 9.15 16.98 0.90
CA PRO A 159 10.54 16.59 0.69
C PRO A 159 10.71 15.08 0.88
N GLU A 160 11.49 14.44 0.02
CA GLU A 160 11.67 12.98 0.04
C GLU A 160 12.19 12.47 1.40
N ALA A 161 13.04 13.24 2.07
CA ALA A 161 13.54 12.91 3.41
C ALA A 161 12.41 12.82 4.46
N GLU A 162 11.44 13.73 4.42
CA GLU A 162 10.28 13.70 5.33
C GLU A 162 9.38 12.49 5.05
N LEU A 163 9.17 12.17 3.76
CA LEU A 163 8.45 10.97 3.36
C LEU A 163 9.16 9.70 3.85
N HIS A 164 10.48 9.61 3.71
CA HIS A 164 11.26 8.48 4.22
C HIS A 164 11.19 8.38 5.74
N ALA A 165 11.27 9.49 6.47
CA ALA A 165 11.13 9.52 7.93
C ALA A 165 9.77 8.96 8.37
N LEU A 166 8.69 9.36 7.70
CA LEU A 166 7.34 8.89 7.99
C LEU A 166 7.17 7.39 7.70
N ILE A 167 7.64 6.93 6.53
CA ILE A 167 7.64 5.51 6.16
C ILE A 167 8.41 4.69 7.20
N TYR A 168 9.60 5.18 7.57
CA TYR A 168 10.45 4.53 8.56
C TYR A 168 9.74 4.43 9.92
N ALA A 169 9.06 5.49 10.36
CA ALA A 169 8.32 5.50 11.61
C ALA A 169 7.27 4.37 11.64
N PHE A 170 6.44 4.25 10.60
CA PHE A 170 5.43 3.19 10.48
C PHE A 170 6.02 1.78 10.45
N VAL A 171 7.01 1.56 9.59
CA VAL A 171 7.55 0.20 9.37
C VAL A 171 8.36 -0.27 10.57
N SER A 172 9.23 0.57 11.12
CA SER A 172 10.12 0.17 12.19
C SER A 172 9.41 0.04 13.54
N HIS A 173 8.40 0.87 13.82
CA HIS A 173 7.70 0.84 15.11
C HIS A 173 6.55 -0.15 15.13
N PHE A 174 5.89 -0.38 13.98
CA PHE A 174 4.70 -1.22 13.93
C PHE A 174 4.83 -2.44 13.01
N GLY A 175 5.92 -2.60 12.27
CA GLY A 175 6.09 -3.78 11.40
C GLY A 175 5.16 -3.79 10.19
N PHE A 176 4.76 -2.60 9.73
CA PHE A 176 3.89 -2.46 8.55
C PHE A 176 4.58 -2.97 7.27
N GLY A 177 3.76 -3.50 6.35
CA GLY A 177 4.15 -3.63 4.94
C GLY A 177 4.09 -2.28 4.23
N LEU A 178 4.77 -2.18 3.10
CA LEU A 178 4.75 -1.01 2.23
C LEU A 178 3.99 -1.34 0.96
N SER A 179 3.07 -0.46 0.62
CA SER A 179 2.34 -0.45 -0.62
C SER A 179 2.53 0.92 -1.24
N PHE A 180 3.08 0.94 -2.44
CA PHE A 180 3.33 2.18 -3.14
C PHE A 180 2.30 2.34 -4.25
N GLY A 181 1.41 3.32 -4.07
CA GLY A 181 0.62 3.87 -5.17
C GLY A 181 1.54 4.71 -6.02
N TRP A 182 1.75 4.35 -7.29
CA TRP A 182 2.50 5.22 -8.18
C TRP A 182 1.52 6.03 -9.02
N ARG A 183 1.50 7.33 -8.80
CA ARG A 183 0.68 8.22 -9.63
C ARG A 183 1.26 8.27 -11.03
N LEU A 184 0.57 7.60 -11.95
CA LEU A 184 0.98 7.50 -13.35
C LEU A 184 0.59 8.75 -14.14
N PRO A 185 1.27 9.03 -15.26
CA PRO A 185 0.84 10.06 -16.19
C PRO A 185 -0.62 9.83 -16.63
N ASN A 186 -1.34 10.92 -16.93
CA ASN A 186 -2.75 10.86 -17.32
C ASN A 186 -3.00 10.05 -18.61
N ALA A 187 -1.97 9.90 -19.46
CA ALA A 187 -2.02 9.13 -20.69
C ALA A 187 -1.46 7.72 -20.49
N PHE A 188 -2.26 6.71 -20.82
CA PHE A 188 -1.92 5.28 -20.72
C PHE A 188 -0.58 4.91 -21.36
N ALA A 189 -0.28 5.50 -22.52
CA ALA A 189 0.94 5.24 -23.29
C ALA A 189 2.20 5.92 -22.73
N ALA A 190 2.08 6.73 -21.68
CA ALA A 190 3.20 7.51 -21.14
C ALA A 190 3.94 6.81 -20.00
N TYR A 191 3.52 5.61 -19.56
CA TYR A 191 4.28 4.85 -18.58
C TYR A 191 5.52 4.24 -19.24
N ALA A 192 6.67 4.82 -18.96
CA ALA A 192 7.94 4.43 -19.58
C ALA A 192 8.85 3.70 -18.58
N ALA A 193 9.81 2.94 -19.10
CA ALA A 193 10.88 2.34 -18.30
C ALA A 193 11.60 3.37 -17.40
N THR A 194 11.64 4.64 -17.81
CA THR A 194 12.17 5.75 -17.00
C THR A 194 11.40 6.01 -15.71
N ASP A 195 10.09 5.78 -15.70
CA ASP A 195 9.29 5.91 -14.47
C ASP A 195 9.66 4.79 -13.50
N VAL A 196 9.78 3.56 -13.99
CA VAL A 196 10.25 2.42 -13.19
C VAL A 196 11.67 2.65 -12.64
N LEU A 197 12.56 3.27 -13.42
CA LEU A 197 13.89 3.65 -12.93
C LEU A 197 13.83 4.64 -11.75
N ARG A 198 12.90 5.59 -11.77
CA ARG A 198 12.69 6.50 -10.64
C ARG A 198 12.16 5.76 -9.41
N MET A 199 11.24 4.80 -9.60
CA MET A 199 10.78 3.94 -8.50
C MET A 199 11.94 3.19 -7.85
N ARG A 200 12.81 2.59 -8.68
CA ARG A 200 14.01 1.89 -8.24
C ARG A 200 14.97 2.81 -7.48
N GLN A 201 15.19 4.03 -7.96
CA GLN A 201 16.03 5.01 -7.28
C GLN A 201 15.44 5.42 -5.93
N PHE A 202 14.14 5.65 -5.85
CA PHE A 202 13.44 5.91 -4.60
C PHE A 202 13.65 4.76 -3.60
N LEU A 203 13.45 3.50 -4.02
CA LEU A 203 13.68 2.34 -3.14
C LEU A 203 15.11 2.24 -2.64
N ARG A 204 16.11 2.52 -3.49
CA ARG A 204 17.52 2.52 -3.07
C ARG A 204 17.78 3.57 -2.00
N ARG A 205 17.24 4.78 -2.17
CA ARG A 205 17.40 5.86 -1.19
C ARG A 205 16.63 5.56 0.09
N LEU A 206 15.43 5.01 0.00
CA LEU A 206 14.64 4.56 1.15
C LEU A 206 15.35 3.42 1.91
N ALA A 207 15.96 2.47 1.22
CA ALA A 207 16.71 1.37 1.86
C ALA A 207 18.02 1.83 2.51
N ALA A 208 18.65 2.88 1.96
CA ALA A 208 19.86 3.49 2.51
C ALA A 208 19.55 4.53 3.60
N TYR A 209 18.29 4.92 3.77
CA TYR A 209 17.88 5.95 4.71
C TYR A 209 18.23 5.54 6.16
N THR A 210 18.98 6.39 6.84
CA THR A 210 19.24 6.27 8.28
C THR A 210 18.62 7.47 9.01
N VAL A 211 18.09 7.26 10.20
CA VAL A 211 17.43 8.34 10.97
C VAL A 211 18.42 9.45 11.37
N GLU A 212 19.71 9.12 11.43
CA GLU A 212 20.80 10.08 11.71
C GLU A 212 20.90 11.17 10.63
N ASP A 213 20.52 10.88 9.38
CA ASP A 213 20.51 11.85 8.27
C ASP A 213 19.39 12.91 8.37
N ALA A 214 18.45 12.77 9.32
CA ALA A 214 17.32 13.69 9.54
C ALA A 214 17.49 14.60 10.77
N GLY A 215 18.67 14.65 11.38
CA GLY A 215 18.97 15.57 12.49
C GLY A 215 18.35 15.20 13.85
N GLY A 216 17.77 14.00 13.96
CA GLY A 216 17.28 13.44 15.22
C GLY A 216 18.37 12.59 15.89
N GLY A 217 19.00 13.12 16.94
CA GLY A 217 20.13 12.51 17.66
C GLY A 217 19.81 11.26 18.49
N VAL A 218 19.16 10.26 17.91
CA VAL A 218 19.01 8.93 18.52
C VAL A 218 19.86 7.94 17.74
N SER A 219 21.04 7.62 18.28
CA SER A 219 21.86 6.52 17.80
C SER A 219 21.18 5.20 18.16
N VAL A 220 20.30 4.73 17.27
CA VAL A 220 19.81 3.35 17.25
C VAL A 220 20.54 2.66 16.11
N GLY A 221 21.58 1.88 16.43
CA GLY A 221 22.47 1.28 15.45
C GLY A 221 21.75 0.61 14.28
N GLU A 222 22.21 0.87 13.04
CA GLU A 222 21.80 0.28 11.74
C GLU A 222 20.43 -0.43 11.70
N ALA A 223 19.37 0.23 12.18
CA ALA A 223 18.02 -0.29 12.02
C ALA A 223 17.59 -0.04 10.58
N ARG A 224 17.96 -0.94 9.67
CA ARG A 224 17.48 -0.90 8.28
C ARG A 224 15.97 -1.09 8.26
N LEU A 225 15.29 -0.43 7.31
CA LEU A 225 13.87 -0.62 7.05
C LEU A 225 13.57 -2.10 6.76
N ARG A 226 12.60 -2.69 7.47
CA ARG A 226 12.22 -4.11 7.33
C ARG A 226 10.71 -4.27 7.17
N PRO A 227 10.16 -3.90 6.00
CA PRO A 227 8.74 -4.02 5.78
C PRO A 227 8.33 -5.49 5.72
N ALA A 228 7.12 -5.81 6.19
CA ALA A 228 6.56 -7.17 6.11
C ALA A 228 6.15 -7.58 4.69
N CYS A 229 5.97 -6.60 3.79
CA CYS A 229 5.64 -6.75 2.38
C CYS A 229 6.09 -5.52 1.60
N VAL A 230 6.40 -5.63 0.30
CA VAL A 230 6.52 -4.45 -0.59
C VAL A 230 5.65 -4.65 -1.82
N THR A 231 4.74 -3.73 -2.09
CA THR A 231 3.82 -3.81 -3.22
C THR A 231 3.93 -2.55 -4.07
N PHE A 232 3.73 -2.72 -5.37
CA PHE A 232 3.73 -1.63 -6.33
C PHE A 232 2.40 -1.64 -7.07
N ALA A 233 1.59 -0.60 -6.91
CA ALA A 233 0.36 -0.45 -7.64
C ALA A 233 0.64 0.21 -9.00
N VAL A 234 0.35 -0.51 -10.09
CA VAL A 234 0.51 -0.03 -11.47
C VAL A 234 -0.82 -0.16 -12.21
N ARG A 235 -1.15 0.83 -13.04
CA ARG A 235 -2.41 0.80 -13.80
C ARG A 235 -2.31 -0.23 -14.90
N HIS A 236 -3.24 -1.15 -14.94
CA HIS A 236 -3.23 -2.31 -15.83
C HIS A 236 -3.14 -1.90 -17.32
N SER A 237 -4.00 -0.98 -17.76
CA SER A 237 -4.05 -0.48 -19.13
C SER A 237 -2.75 0.18 -19.61
N ALA A 238 -1.91 0.70 -18.70
CA ALA A 238 -0.60 1.23 -19.05
C ALA A 238 0.44 0.14 -19.37
N VAL A 239 0.16 -1.11 -18.95
CA VAL A 239 1.09 -2.25 -19.07
C VAL A 239 0.66 -3.22 -20.18
N PHE A 240 -0.64 -3.28 -20.49
CA PHE A 240 -1.22 -4.29 -21.38
C PHE A 240 -2.02 -3.73 -22.57
N ALA A 241 -1.94 -2.42 -22.86
CA ALA A 241 -2.65 -1.84 -24.02
C ALA A 241 -2.26 -2.53 -25.35
N ALA A 242 -3.24 -2.74 -26.22
CA ALA A 242 -3.12 -3.52 -27.46
C ALA A 242 -2.15 -2.92 -28.51
N GLU A 243 -1.72 -1.66 -28.36
CA GLU A 243 -0.92 -0.94 -29.35
C GLU A 243 0.49 -0.58 -28.84
N ALA A 244 1.41 -1.55 -28.73
CA ALA A 244 2.88 -1.34 -28.88
C ALA A 244 3.66 -2.66 -28.76
N THR A 245 4.51 -2.99 -29.73
CA THR A 245 5.18 -4.31 -29.84
C THR A 245 6.63 -4.37 -29.36
N ALA A 246 7.27 -3.24 -29.01
CA ALA A 246 8.66 -3.21 -28.50
C ALA A 246 8.84 -2.46 -27.18
N GLY A 247 8.02 -1.44 -26.89
CA GLY A 247 8.09 -0.69 -25.63
C GLY A 247 7.64 -1.49 -24.40
N HIS A 248 6.71 -2.44 -24.57
CA HIS A 248 6.18 -3.27 -23.48
C HIS A 248 7.22 -4.23 -22.90
N GLU A 249 8.05 -4.88 -23.73
CA GLU A 249 9.05 -5.81 -23.22
C GLU A 249 10.09 -5.08 -22.35
N ALA A 250 10.54 -3.89 -22.78
CA ALA A 250 11.44 -3.06 -21.97
C ALA A 250 10.79 -2.61 -20.65
N LEU A 251 9.49 -2.31 -20.67
CA LEU A 251 8.73 -1.96 -19.48
C LEU A 251 8.59 -3.17 -18.53
N TRP A 252 8.20 -4.33 -19.04
CA TRP A 252 8.08 -5.57 -18.25
C TRP A 252 9.42 -5.97 -17.63
N GLN A 253 10.52 -5.93 -18.41
CA GLN A 253 11.87 -6.16 -17.88
C GLN A 253 12.23 -5.15 -16.79
N SER A 254 11.79 -3.90 -16.93
CA SER A 254 12.01 -2.89 -15.90
C SER A 254 11.21 -3.20 -14.63
N LEU A 255 9.96 -3.67 -14.76
CA LEU A 255 9.12 -4.10 -13.63
C LEU A 255 9.69 -5.34 -12.94
N ASP A 256 10.19 -6.32 -13.68
CA ASP A 256 10.93 -7.46 -13.11
C ASP A 256 12.15 -6.97 -12.32
N GLY A 257 12.93 -6.05 -12.90
CA GLY A 257 14.08 -5.44 -12.24
C GLY A 257 13.71 -4.63 -10.98
N LEU A 258 12.53 -4.01 -10.95
CA LEU A 258 11.98 -3.35 -9.77
C LEU A 258 11.65 -4.36 -8.66
N LEU A 259 10.97 -5.45 -9.00
CA LEU A 259 10.62 -6.50 -8.04
C LEU A 259 11.86 -7.19 -7.46
N ASP A 260 12.84 -7.50 -8.30
CA ASP A 260 14.10 -8.10 -7.85
C ASP A 260 14.94 -7.13 -7.02
N GLU A 261 14.92 -5.83 -7.34
CA GLU A 261 15.58 -4.82 -6.53
C GLU A 261 14.91 -4.62 -5.18
N ALA A 262 13.59 -4.49 -5.14
CA ALA A 262 12.83 -4.42 -3.90
C ALA A 262 13.11 -5.65 -3.02
N ARG A 263 13.11 -6.85 -3.62
CA ARG A 263 13.48 -8.07 -2.93
C ARG A 263 14.90 -7.94 -2.37
N ARG A 264 15.91 -7.63 -3.18
CA ARG A 264 17.31 -7.53 -2.69
C ARG A 264 17.49 -6.50 -1.57
N LEU A 265 16.85 -5.34 -1.67
CA LEU A 265 17.03 -4.23 -0.72
C LEU A 265 16.32 -4.47 0.62
N PHE A 266 15.16 -5.12 0.61
CA PHE A 266 14.31 -5.30 1.81
C PHE A 266 14.25 -6.75 2.30
N THR A 267 15.00 -7.68 1.70
CA THR A 267 15.18 -9.04 2.22
C THR A 267 16.09 -9.01 3.46
N THR A 268 15.63 -9.63 4.55
CA THR A 268 16.48 -9.95 5.70
C THR A 268 16.81 -11.44 5.75
N ALA A 269 17.71 -11.84 6.65
CA ALA A 269 18.19 -13.22 6.81
C ALA A 269 17.08 -14.28 7.10
N ASN A 270 15.87 -13.85 7.49
CA ASN A 270 14.77 -14.74 7.90
C ASN A 270 13.68 -14.94 6.83
N ASN A 271 14.06 -14.92 5.56
CA ASN A 271 13.17 -14.92 4.39
C ASN A 271 12.40 -13.60 4.22
N ALA A 272 12.58 -13.03 3.03
CA ALA A 272 12.09 -11.71 2.63
C ALA A 272 10.56 -11.55 2.76
N PRO A 273 10.07 -10.30 2.88
CA PRO A 273 8.72 -9.97 2.44
C PRO A 273 8.51 -10.40 0.98
N PRO A 274 7.33 -10.91 0.60
CA PRO A 274 7.01 -11.00 -0.82
C PRO A 274 6.99 -9.58 -1.42
N CYS A 275 7.66 -9.43 -2.56
CA CYS A 275 7.54 -8.26 -3.41
C CYS A 275 6.62 -8.61 -4.57
N PHE A 276 5.61 -7.79 -4.84
CA PHE A 276 4.69 -8.07 -5.94
C PHE A 276 4.06 -6.81 -6.54
N LEU A 277 3.40 -7.00 -7.68
CA LEU A 277 2.66 -5.95 -8.39
C LEU A 277 1.17 -6.05 -8.06
N SER A 278 0.55 -4.92 -7.74
CA SER A 278 -0.90 -4.78 -7.78
C SER A 278 -1.27 -4.09 -9.08
N PHE A 279 -1.95 -4.79 -9.98
CA PHE A 279 -2.50 -4.18 -11.19
C PHE A 279 -3.89 -3.65 -10.88
N TRP A 280 -4.08 -2.34 -10.94
CA TRP A 280 -5.39 -1.71 -10.74
C TRP A 280 -5.97 -1.19 -12.04
N ARG A 281 -7.30 -1.18 -12.16
CA ARG A 281 -7.99 -0.61 -13.32
C ARG A 281 -8.46 0.82 -13.03
N GLY A 282 -8.37 1.69 -14.03
CA GLY A 282 -8.99 3.02 -13.93
C GLY A 282 -10.51 2.97 -13.83
N ARG A 283 -11.13 4.05 -13.31
CA ARG A 283 -12.59 4.21 -13.38
C ARG A 283 -13.04 4.12 -14.84
N GLY A 284 -13.99 3.23 -15.13
CA GLY A 284 -14.51 3.00 -16.48
C GLY A 284 -13.69 2.04 -17.35
N GLU A 285 -12.55 1.55 -16.87
CA GLU A 285 -11.82 0.50 -17.55
C GLU A 285 -12.44 -0.87 -17.26
N ARG A 286 -12.44 -1.71 -18.29
CA ARG A 286 -12.77 -3.13 -18.20
C ARG A 286 -11.51 -3.91 -18.51
N LEU A 287 -11.16 -4.82 -17.60
CA LEU A 287 -10.10 -5.78 -17.85
C LEU A 287 -10.70 -6.99 -18.57
N THR A 288 -10.04 -7.45 -19.62
CA THR A 288 -10.39 -8.70 -20.28
C THR A 288 -9.74 -9.88 -19.54
N GLY A 289 -10.37 -11.06 -19.62
CA GLY A 289 -9.79 -12.27 -19.05
C GLY A 289 -8.42 -12.63 -19.65
N GLU A 290 -8.18 -12.25 -20.90
CA GLU A 290 -6.89 -12.43 -21.58
C GLU A 290 -5.79 -11.59 -20.94
N GLU A 291 -6.04 -10.30 -20.70
CA GLU A 291 -5.04 -9.43 -20.08
C GLU A 291 -4.76 -9.83 -18.63
N VAL A 292 -5.79 -10.22 -17.86
CA VAL A 292 -5.62 -10.77 -16.50
C VAL A 292 -4.77 -12.05 -16.56
N GLY A 293 -5.02 -12.91 -17.55
CA GLY A 293 -4.24 -14.13 -17.78
C GLY A 293 -2.78 -13.83 -18.10
N LEU A 294 -2.52 -12.84 -18.96
CA LEU A 294 -1.17 -12.40 -19.32
C LEU A 294 -0.42 -11.82 -18.11
N ALA A 295 -1.08 -10.96 -17.32
CA ALA A 295 -0.50 -10.38 -16.11
C ALA A 295 -0.09 -11.47 -15.11
N ARG A 296 -0.97 -12.45 -14.86
CA ARG A 296 -0.70 -13.58 -13.97
C ARG A 296 0.34 -14.54 -14.51
N ALA A 297 0.40 -14.74 -15.83
CA ALA A 297 1.42 -15.58 -16.44
C ALA A 297 2.82 -14.96 -16.33
N ARG A 298 2.94 -13.64 -16.53
CA ARG A 298 4.22 -12.94 -16.43
C ARG A 298 4.64 -12.67 -14.98
N PHE A 299 3.69 -12.21 -14.17
CA PHE A 299 3.91 -11.85 -12.77
C PHE A 299 3.06 -12.76 -11.87
N PRO A 300 3.47 -14.02 -11.62
CA PRO A 300 2.64 -15.00 -10.92
C PRO A 300 2.29 -14.62 -9.48
N THR A 301 3.02 -13.67 -8.88
CA THR A 301 2.74 -13.14 -7.55
C THR A 301 1.89 -11.88 -7.57
N CYS A 302 1.47 -11.38 -8.74
CA CYS A 302 0.69 -10.15 -8.82
C CYS A 302 -0.74 -10.34 -8.31
N THR A 303 -1.23 -9.34 -7.60
CA THR A 303 -2.66 -9.15 -7.39
C THR A 303 -3.20 -8.37 -8.58
N VAL A 304 -4.32 -8.81 -9.14
CA VAL A 304 -5.01 -8.07 -10.20
C VAL A 304 -6.35 -7.63 -9.63
N ASP A 305 -6.49 -6.33 -9.44
CA ASP A 305 -7.74 -5.68 -9.09
C ASP A 305 -8.55 -5.47 -10.38
N ALA A 306 -9.45 -6.42 -10.63
CA ALA A 306 -10.30 -6.47 -11.81
C ALA A 306 -11.73 -5.98 -11.56
N ASN A 307 -12.08 -5.61 -10.31
CA ASN A 307 -13.46 -5.37 -9.88
C ASN A 307 -13.86 -3.90 -9.91
#